data_AF-A0A976FRM3-F1
#
_entry.id   AF-A0A976FRM3-F1
#
_cell.length_a   1.000
_cell.length_b   1.000
_cell.length_c   1.000
_cell.angle_alpha   90.00
_cell.angle_beta   90.00
_cell.angle_gamma   90.00
#
_symmetry.space_group_name_H-M   'P 1'
#
loop_
_entity.id
_entity.type
_entity.pdbx_description
1 polymer ?
#
loop_
_entity_poly.entity_id
_entity_poly.type
_entity_poly.pdbx_seq_one_letter_code
_entity_poly.pdbx_strand_id
1 'polypeptide(L)'
;MPTLYVGTYTRKEGHVDGHAKGIHAYSFDDTRGAMMLLKVTEGAGINPSYVCGTNTTLYVVNESNEPSQLHPGETTGFVTAYSMGKKGELTQISRHETGGSYSCHVALSPNKDFVSVANYGGGNLTLFPVNADGSLAPASDFHDYHGASMVIKARQEASHVHSTTWTPTGLVAADLGTDKLVQYKLDVASKKLVDEEFLSCLPGSGPRHVALSTELGVGYVINELSSSVSVYPLDVKSGQLGLTPLQHISTLPRGYAGRAALASDIHISPNGKFVYAATRFCHSIAIFKILPDTRLELVEIVPTRGDTPRDILLYKDYLLALNQDTNTLDVFRADGETGKITYTGNSVDCPSPSCMFIAE
;
A
#
# COMPACT_ATOMS: atom_id res chain seq x y z
N MET A 1 22.48 -10.69 0.81
CA MET A 1 21.21 -10.94 1.53
C MET A 1 20.38 -9.68 1.36
N PRO A 2 19.15 -9.80 0.86
CA PRO A 2 18.24 -8.67 0.76
C PRO A 2 18.04 -7.97 2.11
N THR A 3 17.71 -6.69 2.06
CA THR A 3 17.35 -5.89 3.22
C THR A 3 15.86 -5.57 3.17
N LEU A 4 15.12 -5.97 4.20
CA LEU A 4 13.73 -5.63 4.41
C LEU A 4 13.65 -4.35 5.25
N TYR A 5 13.05 -3.30 4.69
CA TYR A 5 12.71 -2.06 5.38
C TYR A 5 11.24 -2.10 5.81
N VAL A 6 10.98 -1.65 7.03
CA VAL A 6 9.66 -1.70 7.66
C VAL A 6 9.29 -0.30 8.15
N GLY A 7 8.25 0.26 7.54
CA GLY A 7 7.58 1.47 8.02
C GLY A 7 6.77 1.19 9.28
N THR A 8 6.58 2.21 10.12
CA THR A 8 5.96 2.05 11.44
C THR A 8 5.14 3.28 11.87
N TYR A 9 4.30 3.08 12.90
CA TYR A 9 3.72 4.17 13.68
C TYR A 9 4.56 4.48 14.92
N THR A 10 4.93 5.74 15.11
CA THR A 10 5.87 6.18 16.15
C THR A 10 5.21 6.87 17.34
N ARG A 11 3.90 7.11 17.26
CA ARG A 11 3.11 7.66 18.37
C ARG A 11 1.69 7.15 18.32
N LYS A 12 0.98 7.31 19.44
CA LYS A 12 -0.45 7.02 19.53
C LYS A 12 -1.26 7.89 18.59
N GLU A 13 -2.12 7.24 17.81
CA GLU A 13 -3.11 7.85 16.90
C GLU A 13 -4.51 7.27 17.20
N GLY A 14 -5.55 7.76 16.52
CA GLY A 14 -6.92 7.30 16.74
C GLY A 14 -7.15 5.81 16.44
N HIS A 15 -6.36 5.22 15.55
CA HIS A 15 -6.51 3.83 15.09
C HIS A 15 -5.36 2.89 15.48
N VAL A 16 -4.32 3.39 16.15
CA VAL A 16 -3.12 2.62 16.50
C VAL A 16 -2.42 3.20 17.73
N ASP A 17 -1.94 2.33 18.62
CA ASP A 17 -1.06 2.71 19.73
C ASP A 17 0.41 2.66 19.27
N GLY A 18 0.80 3.62 18.42
CA GLY A 18 2.13 3.66 17.83
C GLY A 18 3.22 3.91 18.87
N HIS A 19 4.24 3.06 18.90
CA HIS A 19 5.35 3.14 19.86
C HIS A 19 6.71 2.74 19.26
N ALA A 20 6.80 2.65 17.94
CA ALA A 20 8.07 2.47 17.25
C ALA A 20 8.93 3.74 17.29
N LYS A 21 10.21 3.61 16.94
CA LYS A 21 11.15 4.75 16.92
C LYS A 21 11.44 5.32 15.54
N GLY A 22 11.00 4.65 14.47
CA GLY A 22 11.24 5.05 13.10
C GLY A 22 11.22 3.85 12.15
N ILE A 23 12.09 3.83 11.15
CA ILE A 23 12.12 2.77 10.13
C ILE A 23 13.03 1.64 10.63
N HIS A 24 12.53 0.41 10.61
CA HIS A 24 13.33 -0.77 10.97
C HIS A 24 13.89 -1.43 9.70
N ALA A 25 15.14 -1.88 9.74
CA ALA A 25 15.77 -2.61 8.66
C ALA A 25 16.25 -3.97 9.16
N TYR A 26 15.90 -5.04 8.42
CA TYR A 26 16.27 -6.42 8.72
C TYR A 26 17.01 -7.02 7.53
N SER A 27 17.99 -7.89 7.77
CA SER A 27 18.47 -8.79 6.72
C SER A 27 17.47 -9.92 6.57
N PHE A 28 17.16 -10.32 5.33
CA PHE A 28 16.31 -11.47 5.03
C PHE A 28 17.17 -12.61 4.47
N ASP A 29 17.20 -13.76 5.16
CA ASP A 29 17.75 -15.02 4.65
C ASP A 29 16.71 -15.68 3.75
N ASP A 30 16.84 -15.47 2.44
CA ASP A 30 15.95 -15.99 1.42
C ASP A 30 16.08 -17.51 1.19
N THR A 31 16.96 -18.20 1.91
CA THR A 31 17.05 -19.66 1.92
C THR A 31 16.25 -20.29 3.07
N ARG A 32 16.12 -19.58 4.19
CA ARG A 32 15.47 -20.10 5.41
C ARG A 32 14.22 -19.32 5.85
N GLY A 33 13.99 -18.13 5.29
CA GLY A 33 12.95 -17.20 5.72
C GLY A 33 13.25 -16.51 7.05
N ALA A 34 14.50 -16.54 7.52
CA ALA A 34 14.90 -15.94 8.79
C ALA A 34 15.21 -14.44 8.62
N MET A 35 14.88 -13.64 9.64
CA MET A 35 15.16 -12.20 9.68
C MET A 35 16.05 -11.85 10.87
N MET A 36 16.94 -10.88 10.68
CA MET A 36 17.77 -10.33 11.75
C MET A 36 17.76 -8.81 11.67
N LEU A 37 17.46 -8.15 12.78
CA LEU A 37 17.49 -6.69 12.86
C LEU A 37 18.90 -6.19 12.57
N LEU A 38 19.02 -5.27 11.62
CA LEU A 38 20.27 -4.61 11.26
C LEU A 38 20.35 -3.22 11.87
N LYS A 39 19.28 -2.44 11.72
CA LYS A 39 19.27 -1.02 12.07
C LYS A 39 17.85 -0.54 12.38
N VAL A 40 17.76 0.43 13.28
CA VAL A 40 16.59 1.31 13.40
C VAL A 40 17.04 2.71 13.03
N THR A 41 16.39 3.29 12.03
CA THR A 41 16.58 4.69 11.62
C THR A 41 15.61 5.53 12.44
N GLU A 42 16.10 5.98 13.60
CA GLU A 42 15.39 6.95 14.43
C GLU A 42 15.38 8.34 13.76
N GLY A 43 14.41 9.18 14.12
CA GLY A 43 14.33 10.55 13.58
C GLY A 43 13.81 10.64 12.14
N ALA A 44 13.22 9.58 11.59
CA ALA A 44 12.62 9.54 10.26
C ALA A 44 11.27 10.28 10.15
N GLY A 45 11.01 11.26 11.03
CA GLY A 45 9.74 11.96 11.17
C GLY A 45 8.68 11.17 11.95
N ILE A 46 7.49 11.77 12.07
CA ILE A 46 6.33 11.14 12.71
C ILE A 46 5.76 10.08 11.76
N ASN A 47 5.48 8.88 12.29
CA ASN A 47 4.78 7.79 11.59
C ASN A 47 5.29 7.58 10.14
N PRO A 48 6.56 7.15 9.93
CA PRO A 48 7.05 6.75 8.61
C PRO A 48 6.32 5.46 8.16
N SER A 49 5.04 5.57 7.81
CA SER A 49 4.09 4.45 7.86
C SER A 49 4.01 3.64 6.58
N TYR A 50 4.46 4.20 5.45
CA TYR A 50 4.51 3.50 4.16
C TYR A 50 5.86 3.72 3.47
N VAL A 51 6.41 2.66 2.90
CA VAL A 51 7.74 2.63 2.28
C VAL A 51 7.68 1.96 0.90
N CYS A 52 8.39 2.53 -0.07
CA CYS A 52 8.54 1.98 -1.43
C CYS A 52 9.90 2.43 -1.98
N GLY A 53 10.51 1.72 -2.93
CA GLY A 53 11.83 2.14 -3.40
C GLY A 53 12.41 1.34 -4.55
N THR A 54 13.73 1.50 -4.69
CA THR A 54 14.62 0.73 -5.56
C THR A 54 15.64 -0.01 -4.69
N ASN A 55 16.68 -0.58 -5.31
CA ASN A 55 17.80 -1.17 -4.56
C ASN A 55 18.78 -0.12 -3.97
N THR A 56 18.59 1.17 -4.29
CA THR A 56 19.49 2.25 -3.84
C THR A 56 18.79 3.36 -3.09
N THR A 57 17.47 3.49 -3.24
CA THR A 57 16.71 4.63 -2.71
C THR A 57 15.39 4.16 -2.11
N LEU A 58 15.10 4.61 -0.90
CA LEU A 58 13.83 4.38 -0.19
C LEU A 58 13.02 5.69 -0.16
N TYR A 59 11.77 5.63 -0.60
CA TYR A 59 10.78 6.67 -0.45
C TYR A 59 9.87 6.32 0.72
N VAL A 60 9.63 7.28 1.59
CA VAL A 60 8.94 7.09 2.86
C VAL A 60 7.95 8.22 3.03
N VAL A 61 6.70 7.90 3.35
CA VAL A 61 5.72 8.91 3.75
C VAL A 61 5.60 8.98 5.25
N ASN A 62 5.41 10.20 5.73
CA ASN A 62 5.08 10.49 7.12
C ASN A 62 3.58 10.72 7.21
N GLU A 63 2.88 9.79 7.85
CA GLU A 63 1.44 9.87 8.09
C GLU A 63 1.19 10.75 9.32
N SER A 64 1.36 12.05 9.09
CA SER A 64 1.26 13.11 10.09
C SER A 64 0.34 14.24 9.62
N ASN A 65 0.01 15.12 10.56
CA ASN A 65 -0.84 16.29 10.34
C ASN A 65 -0.13 17.52 10.91
N GLU A 66 1.05 17.81 10.38
CA GLU A 66 1.95 18.86 10.86
C GLU A 66 1.64 20.20 10.17
N PRO A 67 1.87 21.36 10.81
CA PRO A 67 1.68 22.65 10.16
C PRO A 67 2.51 22.79 8.87
N SER A 68 1.89 23.22 7.78
CA SER A 68 2.58 23.48 6.52
C SER A 68 3.40 24.77 6.60
N GLN A 69 4.63 24.72 6.09
CA GLN A 69 5.48 25.89 5.87
C GLN A 69 5.20 26.56 4.51
N LEU A 70 4.74 25.78 3.53
CA LEU A 70 4.40 26.28 2.18
C LEU A 70 3.02 26.97 2.15
N HIS A 71 2.08 26.50 2.98
CA HIS A 71 0.69 26.97 3.05
C HIS A 71 0.32 27.30 4.51
N PRO A 72 0.66 28.51 5.01
CA PRO A 72 0.39 28.89 6.40
C PRO A 72 -1.10 28.80 6.76
N GLY A 73 -1.41 28.08 7.84
CA GLY A 73 -2.78 27.83 8.30
C GLY A 73 -3.34 26.47 7.90
N GLU A 74 -2.64 25.75 7.02
CA GLU A 74 -2.96 24.39 6.62
C GLU A 74 -2.02 23.38 7.31
N THR A 75 -2.34 22.10 7.16
CA THR A 75 -1.55 20.99 7.67
C THR A 75 -1.21 19.99 6.57
N THR A 76 -0.09 19.29 6.73
CA THR A 76 0.52 18.47 5.69
C THR A 76 1.18 17.23 6.30
N GLY A 77 1.34 16.20 5.47
CA GLY A 77 2.29 15.12 5.67
C GLY A 77 3.58 15.39 4.91
N PHE A 78 4.44 14.37 4.85
CA PHE A 78 5.71 14.49 4.14
C PHE A 78 6.00 13.24 3.31
N VAL A 79 6.78 13.45 2.26
CA VAL A 79 7.51 12.39 1.58
C VAL A 79 9.00 12.67 1.67
N THR A 80 9.75 11.64 2.06
CA THR A 80 11.19 11.71 2.25
C THR A 80 11.87 10.64 1.40
N ALA A 81 12.88 11.02 0.64
CA ALA A 81 13.76 10.08 -0.04
C ALA A 81 15.03 9.87 0.81
N TYR A 82 15.44 8.62 0.94
CA TYR A 82 16.66 8.19 1.60
C TYR A 82 17.51 7.41 0.62
N SER A 83 18.82 7.70 0.57
CA SER A 83 19.78 6.79 -0.02
C SER A 83 20.04 5.61 0.92
N MET A 84 20.11 4.40 0.35
CA MET A 84 20.36 3.16 1.08
C MET A 84 21.87 2.87 1.15
N GLY A 85 22.36 2.68 2.36
CA GLY A 85 23.73 2.27 2.65
C GLY A 85 23.84 0.78 3.01
N LYS A 86 25.01 0.40 3.52
CA LYS A 86 25.23 -0.98 3.98
C LYS A 86 24.44 -1.25 5.25
N LYS A 87 24.04 -2.50 5.47
CA LYS A 87 23.39 -2.96 6.71
C LYS A 87 22.14 -2.13 7.10
N GLY A 88 21.35 -1.73 6.10
CA GLY A 88 20.11 -0.98 6.33
C GLY A 88 20.29 0.49 6.75
N GLU A 89 21.48 1.07 6.56
CA GLU A 89 21.69 2.50 6.76
C GLU A 89 20.81 3.31 5.79
N LEU A 90 20.17 4.36 6.30
CA LEU A 90 19.39 5.30 5.50
C LEU A 90 19.95 6.71 5.71
N THR A 91 20.29 7.40 4.62
CA THR A 91 20.70 8.80 4.65
C THR A 91 19.68 9.63 3.89
N GLN A 92 19.01 10.55 4.57
CA GLN A 92 18.02 11.43 3.95
C GLN A 92 18.68 12.27 2.84
N ILE A 93 18.10 12.24 1.64
CA ILE A 93 18.59 12.99 0.47
C ILE A 93 17.62 14.11 0.04
N SER A 94 16.32 13.97 0.32
CA SER A 94 15.34 15.05 0.13
C SER A 94 14.10 14.82 1.00
N ARG A 95 13.40 15.90 1.35
CA ARG A 95 12.10 15.84 2.04
C ARG A 95 11.21 16.96 1.52
N HIS A 96 9.95 16.66 1.24
CA HIS A 96 8.96 17.61 0.76
C HIS A 96 7.65 17.47 1.53
N GLU A 97 6.96 18.60 1.68
CA GLU A 97 5.54 18.60 2.06
C GLU A 97 4.72 17.99 0.92
N THR A 98 3.69 17.23 1.28
CA THR A 98 2.82 16.56 0.32
C THR A 98 1.60 17.39 -0.06
N GLY A 99 1.30 18.47 0.67
CA GLY A 99 0.12 19.31 0.39
C GLY A 99 -1.19 18.72 0.93
N GLY A 100 -1.13 17.63 1.69
CA GLY A 100 -2.28 17.02 2.34
C GLY A 100 -1.88 16.26 3.59
N SER A 101 -2.77 16.22 4.58
CA SER A 101 -2.50 15.53 5.84
C SER A 101 -2.62 14.01 5.74
N TYR A 102 -1.93 13.32 6.66
CA TYR A 102 -1.89 11.85 6.77
C TYR A 102 -1.52 11.17 5.45
N SER A 103 -0.35 11.54 4.90
CA SER A 103 0.26 10.85 3.76
C SER A 103 0.46 9.37 4.09
N CYS A 104 -0.29 8.51 3.42
CA CYS A 104 -0.48 7.11 3.85
C CYS A 104 0.02 6.07 2.85
N HIS A 105 0.39 6.50 1.64
CA HIS A 105 0.89 5.60 0.59
C HIS A 105 1.81 6.36 -0.37
N VAL A 106 2.85 5.67 -0.83
CA VAL A 106 3.81 6.16 -1.83
C VAL A 106 4.05 5.09 -2.89
N ALA A 107 4.07 5.48 -4.16
CA ALA A 107 4.33 4.58 -5.28
C ALA A 107 5.34 5.17 -6.26
N LEU A 108 6.28 4.34 -6.71
CA LEU A 108 7.28 4.68 -7.72
C LEU A 108 6.78 4.30 -9.11
N SER A 109 6.94 5.18 -10.09
CA SER A 109 6.56 4.91 -11.48
C SER A 109 7.38 3.75 -12.08
N PRO A 110 6.88 3.04 -13.11
CA PRO A 110 7.61 1.94 -13.74
C PRO A 110 8.99 2.36 -14.27
N ASN A 111 9.11 3.59 -14.78
CA ASN A 111 10.36 4.16 -15.26
C ASN A 111 11.23 4.78 -14.15
N LYS A 112 10.74 4.80 -12.90
CA LYS A 112 11.43 5.32 -11.71
C LYS A 112 11.75 6.81 -11.79
N ASP A 113 10.97 7.54 -12.59
CA ASP A 113 11.10 8.97 -12.87
C ASP A 113 10.08 9.82 -12.11
N PHE A 114 9.07 9.20 -11.48
CA PHE A 114 8.08 9.87 -10.65
C PHE A 114 7.73 9.07 -9.41
N VAL A 115 7.42 9.80 -8.33
CA VAL A 115 6.83 9.28 -7.11
C VAL A 115 5.46 9.93 -6.90
N SER A 116 4.43 9.12 -6.74
CA SER A 116 3.08 9.58 -6.36
C SER A 116 2.84 9.33 -4.87
N VAL A 117 2.14 10.26 -4.22
CA VAL A 117 1.79 10.19 -2.80
C VAL A 117 0.28 10.38 -2.64
N ALA A 118 -0.36 9.51 -1.85
CA ALA A 118 -1.75 9.64 -1.45
C ALA A 118 -1.86 10.22 -0.02
N ASN A 119 -2.70 11.22 0.16
CA ASN A 119 -2.93 11.88 1.44
C ASN A 119 -4.34 11.56 1.95
N TYR A 120 -4.43 10.69 2.96
CA TYR A 120 -5.71 10.18 3.45
C TYR A 120 -6.56 11.27 4.09
N GLY A 121 -5.96 12.11 4.94
CA GLY A 121 -6.68 13.15 5.65
C GLY A 121 -6.95 14.39 4.80
N GLY A 122 -6.11 14.63 3.79
CA GLY A 122 -6.33 15.67 2.79
C GLY A 122 -7.32 15.29 1.70
N GLY A 123 -7.52 13.99 1.46
CA GLY A 123 -8.38 13.54 0.35
C GLY A 123 -7.81 13.91 -1.02
N ASN A 124 -6.49 13.90 -1.16
CA ASN A 124 -5.78 14.40 -2.35
C ASN A 124 -4.55 13.55 -2.69
N LEU A 125 -3.95 13.79 -3.85
CA LEU A 125 -2.69 13.16 -4.27
C LEU A 125 -1.70 14.18 -4.85
N THR A 126 -0.42 13.81 -4.80
CA THR A 126 0.69 14.69 -5.20
C THR A 126 1.74 13.91 -5.97
N LEU A 127 2.26 14.53 -7.04
CA LEU A 127 3.26 13.94 -7.92
C LEU A 127 4.61 14.66 -7.80
N PHE A 128 5.67 13.88 -7.60
CA PHE A 128 7.04 14.36 -7.46
C PHE A 128 7.94 13.75 -8.55
N PRO A 129 8.63 14.55 -9.37
CA PRO A 129 9.66 14.05 -10.25
C PRO A 129 10.86 13.52 -9.45
N VAL A 130 11.49 12.44 -9.94
CA VAL A 130 12.68 11.83 -9.34
C VAL A 130 13.92 12.31 -10.09
N ASN A 131 14.90 12.84 -9.36
CA ASN A 131 16.20 13.23 -9.89
C ASN A 131 17.10 12.01 -10.10
N ALA A 132 18.18 12.18 -10.86
CA ALA A 132 19.10 11.09 -11.19
C ALA A 132 19.78 10.42 -9.97
N ASP A 133 19.93 11.15 -8.86
CA ASP A 133 20.47 10.64 -7.59
C ASP A 133 19.40 9.96 -6.70
N GLY A 134 18.16 9.87 -7.18
CA GLY A 134 17.02 9.32 -6.47
C GLY A 134 16.31 10.33 -5.56
N SER A 135 16.84 11.55 -5.38
CA SER A 135 16.14 12.60 -4.63
C SER A 135 14.87 13.04 -5.36
N LEU A 136 13.91 13.59 -4.62
CA LEU A 136 12.69 14.16 -5.18
C LEU A 136 12.89 15.64 -5.51
N ALA A 137 12.47 16.06 -6.70
CA ALA A 137 12.27 17.46 -7.03
C ALA A 137 10.99 18.00 -6.33
N PRO A 138 10.78 19.34 -6.29
CA PRO A 138 9.50 19.89 -5.86
C PRO A 138 8.32 19.27 -6.64
N ALA A 139 7.16 19.19 -6.00
CA ALA A 139 5.95 18.64 -6.62
C ALA A 139 5.69 19.29 -7.99
N SER A 140 5.44 18.46 -9.00
CA SER A 140 5.09 18.93 -10.35
C SER A 140 3.59 18.98 -10.59
N ASP A 141 2.82 18.27 -9.76
CA ASP A 141 1.37 18.21 -9.87
C ASP A 141 0.70 17.88 -8.53
N PHE A 142 -0.54 18.33 -8.36
CA PHE A 142 -1.36 18.18 -7.15
C PHE A 142 -2.83 18.13 -7.54
N HIS A 143 -3.55 17.12 -7.05
CA HIS A 143 -4.97 16.91 -7.34
C HIS A 143 -5.74 16.77 -6.04
N ASP A 144 -6.67 17.70 -5.81
CA ASP A 144 -7.50 17.76 -4.62
C ASP A 144 -8.91 17.26 -4.93
N TYR A 145 -9.41 16.33 -4.11
CA TYR A 145 -10.75 15.77 -4.31
C TYR A 145 -11.68 16.16 -3.18
N HIS A 146 -12.93 16.38 -3.57
CA HIS A 146 -14.01 16.72 -2.65
C HIS A 146 -15.17 15.75 -2.82
N GLY A 147 -16.04 15.72 -1.82
CA GLY A 147 -17.23 14.89 -1.80
C GLY A 147 -17.16 13.84 -0.70
N ALA A 148 -18.25 13.11 -0.57
CA ALA A 148 -18.45 12.13 0.48
C ALA A 148 -19.51 11.13 0.00
N SER A 149 -19.26 9.82 0.09
CA SER A 149 -20.31 8.86 -0.25
C SER A 149 -21.40 8.80 0.83
N MET A 150 -21.04 9.12 2.08
CA MET A 150 -21.92 9.13 3.25
C MET A 150 -22.58 7.76 3.57
N VAL A 151 -22.19 6.68 2.89
CA VAL A 151 -22.76 5.34 3.12
C VAL A 151 -22.33 4.83 4.49
N ILE A 152 -21.04 4.92 4.80
CA ILE A 152 -20.49 4.66 6.14
C ILE A 152 -19.98 5.98 6.70
N LYS A 153 -20.89 6.78 7.26
CA LYS A 153 -20.63 8.17 7.70
C LYS A 153 -19.39 8.38 8.57
N ALA A 154 -18.95 7.39 9.32
CA ALA A 154 -17.77 7.51 10.19
C ALA A 154 -16.42 7.34 9.46
N ARG A 155 -16.46 6.98 8.16
CA ARG A 155 -15.28 6.67 7.33
C ARG A 155 -15.36 7.26 5.92
N GLN A 156 -16.48 7.87 5.57
CA GLN A 156 -16.84 8.31 4.21
C GLN A 156 -17.55 9.66 4.24
N GLU A 157 -17.16 10.50 5.20
CA GLU A 157 -17.63 11.87 5.39
C GLU A 157 -16.93 12.90 4.48
N ALA A 158 -15.81 12.50 3.87
CA ALA A 158 -15.01 13.30 2.96
C ALA A 158 -14.25 12.36 1.99
N SER A 159 -13.50 12.93 1.05
CA SER A 159 -12.51 12.21 0.26
C SER A 159 -11.38 11.68 1.15
N HIS A 160 -10.97 10.44 0.90
CA HIS A 160 -9.86 9.78 1.58
C HIS A 160 -9.08 8.94 0.59
N VAL A 161 -8.21 9.57 -0.20
CA VAL A 161 -7.31 8.88 -1.13
C VAL A 161 -6.35 8.03 -0.31
N HIS A 162 -6.48 6.71 -0.43
CA HIS A 162 -5.71 5.77 0.38
C HIS A 162 -4.50 5.21 -0.38
N SER A 163 -4.55 5.10 -1.70
CA SER A 163 -3.39 4.66 -2.48
C SER A 163 -3.39 5.21 -3.89
N THR A 164 -2.21 5.12 -4.51
CA THR A 164 -2.02 5.33 -5.93
C THR A 164 -1.27 4.13 -6.51
N THR A 165 -1.63 3.72 -7.73
CA THR A 165 -1.07 2.55 -8.40
C THR A 165 -0.79 2.89 -9.85
N TRP A 166 0.45 2.72 -10.27
CA TRP A 166 0.86 3.01 -11.64
C TRP A 166 0.31 1.98 -12.63
N THR A 167 -0.23 2.49 -13.72
CA THR A 167 -0.62 1.71 -14.90
C THR A 167 0.44 1.91 -16.00
N PRO A 168 0.39 1.19 -17.13
CA PRO A 168 1.36 1.36 -18.21
C PRO A 168 1.48 2.79 -18.75
N THR A 169 0.43 3.60 -18.64
CA THR A 169 0.31 4.93 -19.27
C THR A 169 0.04 6.04 -18.27
N GLY A 170 -0.20 5.73 -17.00
CA GLY A 170 -0.60 6.71 -16.00
C GLY A 170 -0.82 6.09 -14.63
N LEU A 171 -1.89 6.48 -13.95
CA LEU A 171 -2.08 6.22 -12.52
C LEU A 171 -3.55 5.96 -12.21
N VAL A 172 -3.82 5.07 -11.25
CA VAL A 172 -5.12 4.94 -10.60
C VAL A 172 -4.98 5.31 -9.13
N ALA A 173 -5.84 6.20 -8.64
CA ALA A 173 -5.97 6.54 -7.24
C ALA A 173 -7.23 5.88 -6.65
N ALA A 174 -7.09 5.27 -5.47
CA ALA A 174 -8.21 4.68 -4.76
C ALA A 174 -8.68 5.63 -3.65
N ASP A 175 -9.89 6.16 -3.80
CA ASP A 175 -10.53 7.04 -2.82
C ASP A 175 -11.60 6.28 -2.03
N LEU A 176 -11.23 5.92 -0.80
CA LEU A 176 -12.07 5.19 0.13
C LEU A 176 -13.32 5.99 0.49
N GLY A 177 -13.17 7.29 0.66
CA GLY A 177 -14.17 8.18 1.22
C GLY A 177 -15.32 8.49 0.26
N THR A 178 -15.05 8.47 -1.05
CA THR A 178 -16.06 8.76 -2.07
C THR A 178 -16.56 7.53 -2.85
N ASP A 179 -16.11 6.32 -2.50
CA ASP A 179 -16.36 5.07 -3.23
C ASP A 179 -15.95 5.16 -4.70
N LYS A 180 -14.77 5.72 -5.00
CA LYS A 180 -14.29 5.89 -6.38
C LYS A 180 -12.87 5.43 -6.59
N LEU A 181 -12.59 5.02 -7.82
CA LEU A 181 -11.25 5.04 -8.38
C LEU A 181 -11.15 6.26 -9.31
N VAL A 182 -10.02 6.95 -9.29
CA VAL A 182 -9.73 8.06 -10.20
C VAL A 182 -8.56 7.65 -11.09
N GLN A 183 -8.73 7.71 -12.39
CA GLN A 183 -7.74 7.24 -13.37
C GLN A 183 -7.17 8.41 -14.16
N TYR A 184 -5.88 8.34 -14.47
CA TYR A 184 -5.14 9.38 -15.18
C TYR A 184 -4.27 8.80 -16.27
N LYS A 185 -3.89 9.65 -17.22
CA LYS A 185 -2.68 9.48 -18.03
C LYS A 185 -1.56 10.36 -17.50
N LEU A 186 -0.32 9.90 -17.63
CA LEU A 186 0.86 10.71 -17.36
C LEU A 186 1.30 11.43 -18.63
N ASP A 187 1.26 12.76 -18.63
CA ASP A 187 2.00 13.57 -19.60
C ASP A 187 3.42 13.79 -19.09
N VAL A 188 4.37 13.02 -19.64
CA VAL A 188 5.79 13.06 -19.25
C VAL A 188 6.44 14.42 -19.58
N ALA A 189 5.99 15.10 -20.63
CA ALA A 189 6.60 16.37 -21.05
C ALA A 189 6.23 17.50 -20.08
N SER A 190 4.96 17.58 -19.69
CA SER A 190 4.51 18.56 -18.70
C SER A 190 4.69 18.10 -17.25
N LYS A 191 5.00 16.81 -17.02
CA LYS A 191 5.16 16.17 -15.71
C LYS A 191 3.87 16.20 -14.87
N LYS A 192 2.73 15.99 -15.52
CA LYS A 192 1.40 16.09 -14.93
C LYS A 192 0.54 14.86 -15.21
N LEU A 193 -0.42 14.64 -14.32
CA LEU A 193 -1.52 13.71 -14.53
C LEU A 193 -2.65 14.45 -15.25
N VAL A 194 -3.11 13.89 -16.36
CA VAL A 194 -4.11 14.47 -17.26
C VAL A 194 -5.18 13.43 -17.59
N ASP A 195 -6.23 13.84 -18.31
CA ASP A 195 -7.35 12.98 -18.72
C ASP A 195 -8.00 12.23 -17.54
N GLU A 196 -8.33 12.97 -16.48
CA GLU A 196 -8.98 12.44 -15.29
C GLU A 196 -10.32 11.74 -15.60
N GLU A 197 -10.47 10.51 -15.12
CA GLU A 197 -11.70 9.74 -15.26
C GLU A 197 -12.10 9.05 -13.94
N PHE A 198 -13.34 9.25 -13.52
CA PHE A 198 -13.88 8.68 -12.29
C PHE A 198 -14.64 7.38 -12.57
N LEU A 199 -14.29 6.34 -11.81
CA LEU A 199 -14.99 5.06 -11.79
C LEU A 199 -15.66 4.89 -10.43
N SER A 200 -17.00 4.79 -10.44
CA SER A 200 -17.79 4.55 -9.23
C SER A 200 -17.71 3.07 -8.81
N CYS A 201 -17.26 2.82 -7.59
CA CYS A 201 -17.30 1.51 -6.96
C CYS A 201 -18.67 1.24 -6.32
N LEU A 202 -18.86 0.04 -5.79
CA LEU A 202 -20.08 -0.27 -5.04
C LEU A 202 -20.21 0.67 -3.82
N PRO A 203 -21.39 1.24 -3.54
CA PRO A 203 -21.59 2.11 -2.39
C PRO A 203 -21.21 1.44 -1.07
N GLY A 204 -20.40 2.13 -0.24
CA GLY A 204 -19.91 1.61 1.04
C GLY A 204 -18.80 0.57 0.92
N SER A 205 -18.20 0.41 -0.26
CA SER A 205 -17.08 -0.52 -0.46
C SER A 205 -15.77 0.03 0.11
N GLY A 206 -15.50 1.31 -0.12
CA GLY A 206 -14.26 1.96 0.28
C GLY A 206 -13.02 1.35 -0.38
N PRO A 207 -12.77 1.58 -1.69
CA PRO A 207 -11.59 1.06 -2.36
C PRO A 207 -10.31 1.55 -1.67
N ARG A 208 -9.35 0.64 -1.44
CA ARG A 208 -8.16 0.91 -0.63
C ARG A 208 -6.87 0.80 -1.42
N HIS A 209 -6.47 -0.39 -1.83
CA HIS A 209 -5.27 -0.70 -2.61
C HIS A 209 -5.65 -1.42 -3.93
N VAL A 210 -4.78 -1.33 -4.94
CA VAL A 210 -4.95 -2.02 -6.23
C VAL A 210 -3.72 -2.88 -6.53
N ALA A 211 -3.94 -4.17 -6.77
CA ALA A 211 -2.92 -5.04 -7.36
C ALA A 211 -3.23 -5.25 -8.85
N LEU A 212 -2.27 -4.95 -9.72
CA LEU A 212 -2.49 -4.82 -11.16
C LEU A 212 -1.53 -5.74 -11.93
N SER A 213 -2.06 -6.44 -12.94
CA SER A 213 -1.25 -7.26 -13.86
C SER A 213 -1.52 -6.85 -15.31
N THR A 214 -0.47 -6.35 -15.97
CA THR A 214 -0.49 -5.98 -17.39
C THR A 214 -0.42 -7.20 -18.29
N GLU A 215 0.20 -8.29 -17.82
CA GLU A 215 0.24 -9.57 -18.53
C GLU A 215 -1.15 -10.20 -18.62
N LEU A 216 -1.91 -10.16 -17.51
CA LEU A 216 -3.26 -10.71 -17.44
C LEU A 216 -4.34 -9.72 -17.92
N GLY A 217 -4.03 -8.43 -18.00
CA GLY A 217 -5.00 -7.39 -18.32
C GLY A 217 -6.07 -7.24 -17.24
N VAL A 218 -5.68 -7.17 -15.96
CA VAL A 218 -6.61 -7.09 -14.82
C VAL A 218 -6.09 -6.19 -13.70
N GLY A 219 -7.01 -5.54 -12.99
CA GLY A 219 -6.79 -4.90 -11.69
C GLY A 219 -7.68 -5.52 -10.61
N TYR A 220 -7.08 -5.91 -9.49
CA TYR A 220 -7.76 -6.38 -8.28
C TYR A 220 -7.77 -5.27 -7.24
N VAL A 221 -8.97 -4.77 -6.92
CA VAL A 221 -9.15 -3.65 -6.00
C VAL A 221 -9.66 -4.21 -4.68
N ILE A 222 -8.85 -4.09 -3.62
CA ILE A 222 -9.29 -4.46 -2.28
C ILE A 222 -10.11 -3.32 -1.68
N ASN A 223 -11.30 -3.65 -1.20
CA ASN A 223 -12.25 -2.70 -0.64
C ASN A 223 -12.26 -2.86 0.88
N GLU A 224 -11.82 -1.82 1.58
CA GLU A 224 -11.61 -1.82 3.02
C GLU A 224 -12.91 -2.10 3.77
N LEU A 225 -13.93 -1.30 3.49
CA LEU A 225 -15.12 -1.21 4.35
C LEU A 225 -16.08 -2.38 4.13
N SER A 226 -16.14 -2.92 2.90
CA SER A 226 -16.94 -4.11 2.60
C SER A 226 -16.18 -5.43 2.74
N SER A 227 -14.88 -5.40 3.11
CA SER A 227 -14.02 -6.57 3.23
C SER A 227 -14.10 -7.51 2.02
N SER A 228 -13.79 -6.98 0.84
CA SER A 228 -13.98 -7.66 -0.43
C SER A 228 -12.90 -7.29 -1.45
N VAL A 229 -12.86 -8.03 -2.56
CA VAL A 229 -12.08 -7.70 -3.75
C VAL A 229 -13.02 -7.50 -4.93
N SER A 230 -12.85 -6.39 -5.64
CA SER A 230 -13.49 -6.14 -6.95
C SER A 230 -12.48 -6.40 -8.07
N VAL A 231 -12.89 -7.15 -9.09
CA VAL A 231 -12.05 -7.51 -10.24
C VAL A 231 -12.42 -6.64 -11.43
N TYR A 232 -11.49 -5.86 -11.97
CA TYR A 232 -11.70 -4.99 -13.12
C TYR A 232 -10.84 -5.42 -14.30
N PRO A 233 -11.37 -5.44 -15.53
CA PRO A 233 -10.53 -5.63 -16.69
C PRO A 233 -9.64 -4.40 -16.86
N LEU A 234 -8.39 -4.58 -17.28
CA LEU A 234 -7.46 -3.52 -17.63
C LEU A 234 -7.24 -3.53 -19.14
N ASP A 235 -7.52 -2.41 -19.80
CA ASP A 235 -7.02 -2.18 -21.14
C ASP A 235 -5.53 -1.81 -21.05
N VAL A 236 -4.66 -2.75 -21.41
CA VAL A 236 -3.20 -2.60 -21.32
C VAL A 236 -2.69 -1.49 -22.24
N LYS A 237 -3.39 -1.17 -23.34
CA LYS A 237 -2.97 -0.12 -24.28
C LYS A 237 -3.27 1.27 -23.74
N SER A 238 -4.48 1.47 -23.22
CA SER A 238 -4.87 2.76 -22.64
C SER A 238 -4.39 2.92 -21.21
N GLY A 239 -4.10 1.81 -20.51
CA GLY A 239 -3.77 1.74 -19.09
C GLY A 239 -4.96 2.00 -18.17
N GLN A 240 -6.19 1.88 -18.66
CA GLN A 240 -7.41 2.16 -17.89
C GLN A 240 -8.12 0.87 -17.47
N LEU A 241 -8.64 0.86 -16.24
CA LEU A 241 -9.60 -0.11 -15.74
C LEU A 241 -10.98 0.14 -16.36
N GLY A 242 -11.66 -0.94 -16.73
CA GLY A 242 -13.02 -0.87 -17.24
C GLY A 242 -14.00 -0.39 -16.17
N LEU A 243 -15.04 0.34 -16.58
CA LEU A 243 -15.99 1.00 -15.67
C LEU A 243 -16.84 0.06 -14.80
N THR A 244 -16.93 -1.21 -15.16
CA THR A 244 -17.74 -2.22 -14.46
C THR A 244 -16.86 -3.38 -14.02
N PRO A 245 -16.93 -3.81 -12.74
CA PRO A 245 -16.18 -4.96 -12.29
C PRO A 245 -16.75 -6.25 -12.89
N LEU A 246 -15.87 -7.19 -13.23
CA LEU A 246 -16.23 -8.56 -13.60
C LEU A 246 -16.84 -9.30 -12.41
N GLN A 247 -16.29 -9.08 -11.22
CA GLN A 247 -16.62 -9.81 -10.01
C GLN A 247 -16.46 -8.94 -8.78
N HIS A 248 -17.25 -9.26 -7.76
CA HIS A 248 -17.05 -8.82 -6.39
C HIS A 248 -17.06 -10.05 -5.48
N ILE A 249 -16.04 -10.24 -4.64
CA ILE A 249 -15.88 -11.44 -3.81
C ILE A 249 -15.42 -11.09 -2.40
N SER A 250 -15.97 -11.74 -1.39
CA SER A 250 -15.62 -11.48 0.02
C SER A 250 -14.24 -12.05 0.37
N THR A 251 -13.54 -11.35 1.26
CA THR A 251 -12.29 -11.80 1.91
C THR A 251 -12.54 -12.49 3.26
N LEU A 252 -13.81 -12.57 3.69
CA LEU A 252 -14.17 -13.09 5.01
C LEU A 252 -14.55 -14.57 4.97
N PRO A 253 -14.30 -15.32 6.05
CA PRO A 253 -14.87 -16.64 6.24
C PRO A 253 -16.40 -16.62 6.11
N ARG A 254 -16.96 -17.67 5.50
CA ARG A 254 -18.41 -17.80 5.35
C ARG A 254 -19.09 -17.74 6.73
N GLY A 255 -20.01 -16.80 6.90
CA GLY A 255 -20.74 -16.62 8.15
C GLY A 255 -19.97 -15.90 9.25
N TYR A 256 -18.86 -15.22 8.93
CA TYR A 256 -18.15 -14.38 9.88
C TYR A 256 -19.10 -13.37 10.55
N ALA A 257 -19.17 -13.44 11.88
CA ALA A 257 -20.05 -12.63 12.72
C ALA A 257 -19.27 -11.89 13.83
N GLY A 258 -17.96 -11.74 13.65
CA GLY A 258 -17.08 -11.03 14.57
C GLY A 258 -17.19 -9.50 14.43
N ARG A 259 -16.21 -8.79 15.01
CA ARG A 259 -16.06 -7.34 14.82
C ARG A 259 -16.02 -7.01 13.32
N ALA A 260 -16.61 -5.87 12.93
CA ALA A 260 -16.52 -5.34 11.57
C ALA A 260 -15.08 -5.39 11.06
N ALA A 261 -14.83 -6.29 10.11
CA ALA A 261 -13.53 -6.54 9.53
C ALA A 261 -13.24 -5.47 8.47
N LEU A 262 -11.96 -5.09 8.35
CA LEU A 262 -11.52 -4.07 7.41
C LEU A 262 -10.37 -4.61 6.57
N ALA A 263 -10.61 -4.82 5.28
CA ALA A 263 -9.56 -5.27 4.38
C ALA A 263 -8.40 -4.25 4.34
N SER A 264 -7.17 -4.73 4.18
CA SER A 264 -5.97 -3.91 4.21
C SER A 264 -5.23 -4.02 2.89
N ASP A 265 -4.51 -5.10 2.67
CA ASP A 265 -3.53 -5.15 1.60
C ASP A 265 -3.76 -6.30 0.63
N ILE A 266 -3.28 -6.15 -0.61
CA ILE A 266 -3.54 -7.08 -1.71
C ILE A 266 -2.34 -7.22 -2.63
N HIS A 267 -1.96 -8.46 -2.94
CA HIS A 267 -0.84 -8.74 -3.84
C HIS A 267 -1.16 -9.90 -4.79
N ILE A 268 -0.64 -9.81 -6.01
CA ILE A 268 -0.62 -10.91 -6.98
C ILE A 268 0.67 -11.70 -6.76
N SER A 269 0.57 -13.03 -6.74
CA SER A 269 1.73 -13.93 -6.69
C SER A 269 2.72 -13.65 -7.83
N PRO A 270 4.05 -13.79 -7.62
CA PRO A 270 5.05 -13.59 -8.67
C PRO A 270 4.84 -14.45 -9.94
N ASN A 271 4.18 -15.60 -9.82
CA ASN A 271 3.86 -16.47 -10.95
C ASN A 271 2.50 -16.15 -11.62
N GLY A 272 1.81 -15.09 -11.20
CA GLY A 272 0.54 -14.65 -11.76
C GLY A 272 -0.66 -15.59 -11.56
N LYS A 273 -0.57 -16.60 -10.68
CA LYS A 273 -1.62 -17.60 -10.49
C LYS A 273 -2.56 -17.33 -9.31
N PHE A 274 -2.16 -16.52 -8.34
CA PHE A 274 -2.90 -16.30 -7.09
C PHE A 274 -2.95 -14.83 -6.67
N VAL A 275 -3.98 -14.49 -5.88
CA VAL A 275 -4.11 -13.22 -5.17
C VAL A 275 -4.19 -13.49 -3.66
N TYR A 276 -3.43 -12.73 -2.89
CA TYR A 276 -3.46 -12.74 -1.43
C TYR A 276 -4.05 -11.43 -0.94
N ALA A 277 -5.05 -11.50 -0.06
CA ALA A 277 -5.72 -10.33 0.49
C ALA A 277 -5.74 -10.39 2.03
N ALA A 278 -5.14 -9.41 2.68
CA ALA A 278 -5.12 -9.30 4.13
C ALA A 278 -6.36 -8.57 4.66
N THR A 279 -6.85 -8.97 5.83
CA THR A 279 -8.02 -8.37 6.46
C THR A 279 -7.85 -8.20 7.96
N ARG A 280 -7.95 -6.95 8.40
CA ARG A 280 -7.87 -6.54 9.81
C ARG A 280 -9.15 -6.90 10.54
N PHE A 281 -9.01 -7.12 11.86
CA PHE A 281 -10.09 -7.51 12.79
C PHE A 281 -10.74 -8.88 12.52
N CYS A 282 -10.56 -9.46 11.32
CA CYS A 282 -10.62 -10.91 11.09
C CYS A 282 -9.24 -11.59 11.21
N HIS A 283 -8.16 -10.79 11.16
CA HIS A 283 -6.77 -11.21 11.37
C HIS A 283 -6.35 -12.36 10.44
N SER A 284 -6.70 -12.23 9.15
CA SER A 284 -6.58 -13.30 8.17
C SER A 284 -6.01 -12.85 6.84
N ILE A 285 -5.50 -13.82 6.08
CA ILE A 285 -5.17 -13.72 4.66
C ILE A 285 -6.13 -14.63 3.89
N ALA A 286 -6.90 -14.06 2.98
CA ALA A 286 -7.67 -14.80 2.00
C ALA A 286 -6.80 -15.08 0.77
N ILE A 287 -6.80 -16.32 0.31
CA ILE A 287 -6.02 -16.81 -0.82
C ILE A 287 -7.00 -17.14 -1.94
N PHE A 288 -6.81 -16.50 -3.07
CA PHE A 288 -7.63 -16.71 -4.26
C PHE A 288 -6.79 -17.26 -5.40
N LYS A 289 -7.33 -18.22 -6.14
CA LYS A 289 -6.81 -18.65 -7.42
C LYS A 289 -7.33 -17.73 -8.51
N ILE A 290 -6.45 -17.32 -9.41
CA ILE A 290 -6.82 -16.57 -10.61
C ILE A 290 -7.29 -17.58 -11.68
N LEU A 291 -8.53 -17.42 -12.12
CA LEU A 291 -9.14 -18.22 -13.18
C LEU A 291 -8.73 -17.71 -14.57
N PRO A 292 -8.91 -18.51 -15.65
CA PRO A 292 -8.55 -18.09 -17.00
C PRO A 292 -9.23 -16.80 -17.49
N ASP A 293 -10.39 -16.45 -16.93
CA ASP A 293 -11.10 -15.19 -17.23
C ASP A 293 -10.76 -14.06 -16.24
N THR A 294 -9.68 -14.22 -15.47
CA THR A 294 -9.15 -13.31 -14.43
C THR A 294 -9.99 -13.19 -13.16
N ARG A 295 -11.16 -13.84 -13.08
CA ARG A 295 -11.94 -13.93 -11.85
C ARG A 295 -11.19 -14.71 -10.78
N LEU A 296 -11.60 -14.50 -9.54
CA LEU A 296 -11.05 -15.10 -8.34
C LEU A 296 -11.93 -16.24 -7.83
N GLU A 297 -11.30 -17.37 -7.54
CA GLU A 297 -11.89 -18.49 -6.80
C GLU A 297 -11.22 -18.60 -5.43
N LEU A 298 -11.99 -18.61 -4.34
CA LEU A 298 -11.43 -18.73 -3.00
C LEU A 298 -10.81 -20.13 -2.80
N VAL A 299 -9.52 -20.16 -2.43
CA VAL A 299 -8.80 -21.39 -2.06
C VAL A 299 -8.97 -21.66 -0.57
N GLU A 300 -8.53 -20.71 0.27
CA GLU A 300 -8.63 -20.80 1.72
C GLU A 300 -8.50 -19.42 2.37
N ILE A 301 -8.84 -19.35 3.66
CA ILE A 301 -8.62 -18.17 4.49
C ILE A 301 -7.90 -18.66 5.75
N VAL A 302 -6.73 -18.08 6.02
CA VAL A 302 -5.85 -18.52 7.10
C VAL A 302 -5.49 -17.37 8.04
N PRO A 303 -5.26 -17.63 9.34
CA PRO A 303 -4.88 -16.58 10.29
C PRO A 303 -3.46 -16.04 10.01
N THR A 304 -3.24 -14.75 10.23
CA THR A 304 -1.92 -14.10 10.07
C THR A 304 -0.97 -14.34 11.23
N ARG A 305 -1.44 -15.05 12.28
CA ARG A 305 -0.73 -15.34 13.54
C ARG A 305 -0.47 -14.13 14.44
N GLY A 306 -1.03 -12.99 14.09
CA GLY A 306 -1.03 -11.79 14.91
C GLY A 306 -2.23 -10.90 14.60
N ASP A 307 -2.26 -9.72 15.18
CA ASP A 307 -3.42 -8.84 15.08
C ASP A 307 -3.17 -7.65 14.13
N THR A 308 -4.25 -7.25 13.48
CA THR A 308 -4.33 -6.15 12.50
C THR A 308 -3.24 -6.27 11.43
N PRO A 309 -3.33 -7.28 10.52
CA PRO A 309 -2.40 -7.39 9.41
C PRO A 309 -2.53 -6.17 8.49
N ARG A 310 -1.61 -5.22 8.63
CA ARG A 310 -1.68 -3.91 7.93
C ARG A 310 -1.16 -4.02 6.51
N ASP A 311 -0.23 -4.93 6.29
CA ASP A 311 0.53 -5.12 5.05
C ASP A 311 0.95 -6.58 4.92
N ILE A 312 1.04 -7.06 3.68
CA ILE A 312 1.69 -8.33 3.36
C ILE A 312 2.73 -8.08 2.27
N LEU A 313 3.78 -8.90 2.24
CA LEU A 313 4.80 -8.80 1.19
C LEU A 313 5.05 -10.17 0.59
N LEU A 314 5.06 -10.24 -0.74
CA LEU A 314 5.50 -11.41 -1.47
C LEU A 314 6.93 -11.21 -1.96
N TYR A 315 7.81 -12.15 -1.61
CA TYR A 315 9.18 -12.17 -2.10
C TYR A 315 9.60 -13.61 -2.39
N LYS A 316 9.84 -13.92 -3.66
CA LYS A 316 10.06 -15.30 -4.14
C LYS A 316 8.87 -16.19 -3.74
N ASP A 317 9.12 -17.26 -2.99
CA ASP A 317 8.12 -18.18 -2.44
C ASP A 317 7.76 -17.86 -0.98
N TYR A 318 8.13 -16.69 -0.47
CA TYR A 318 7.74 -16.23 0.86
C TYR A 318 6.58 -15.25 0.80
N LEU A 319 5.68 -15.38 1.77
CA LEU A 319 4.71 -14.37 2.16
C LEU A 319 5.04 -13.92 3.58
N LEU A 320 5.28 -12.63 3.75
CA LEU A 320 5.45 -12.01 5.06
C LEU A 320 4.13 -11.35 5.45
N ALA A 321 3.64 -11.65 6.65
CA ALA A 321 2.48 -10.98 7.23
C ALA A 321 2.96 -10.05 8.34
N LEU A 322 2.68 -8.76 8.19
CA LEU A 322 3.02 -7.73 9.16
C LEU A 322 1.78 -7.43 10.00
N ASN A 323 1.88 -7.68 11.31
CA ASN A 323 0.79 -7.57 12.26
C ASN A 323 1.00 -6.35 13.17
N GLN A 324 0.22 -5.29 12.95
CA GLN A 324 0.40 -3.97 13.56
C GLN A 324 0.28 -4.01 15.09
N ASP A 325 -0.75 -4.69 15.61
CA ASP A 325 -1.13 -4.58 17.01
C ASP A 325 -0.44 -5.63 17.90
N THR A 326 0.08 -6.71 17.30
CA THR A 326 0.94 -7.69 18.00
C THR A 326 2.43 -7.40 17.86
N ASN A 327 2.82 -6.39 17.08
CA ASN A 327 4.22 -6.04 16.85
C ASN A 327 5.05 -7.17 16.22
N THR A 328 4.48 -7.94 15.29
CA THR A 328 5.17 -9.10 14.68
C THR A 328 5.22 -9.03 13.16
N LEU A 329 6.30 -9.59 12.59
CA LEU A 329 6.38 -9.99 11.20
C LEU A 329 6.51 -11.51 11.16
N ASP A 330 5.49 -12.18 10.63
CA ASP A 330 5.40 -13.64 10.56
C ASP A 330 5.67 -14.12 9.12
N VAL A 331 6.52 -15.14 8.96
CA VAL A 331 6.95 -15.61 7.63
C VAL A 331 6.31 -16.93 7.28
N PHE A 332 5.65 -16.95 6.12
CA PHE A 332 5.05 -18.12 5.50
C PHE A 332 5.77 -18.46 4.19
N ARG A 333 5.69 -19.73 3.80
CA ARG A 333 6.06 -20.20 2.48
C ARG A 333 4.80 -20.43 1.67
N ALA A 334 4.71 -19.81 0.50
CA ALA A 334 3.63 -19.96 -0.45
C ALA A 334 3.94 -21.07 -1.46
N ASP A 335 3.01 -22.01 -1.60
CA ASP A 335 3.11 -23.07 -2.59
C ASP A 335 2.70 -22.53 -3.98
N GLY A 336 3.61 -22.62 -4.96
CA GLY A 336 3.41 -22.03 -6.28
C GLY A 336 2.34 -22.71 -7.15
N GLU A 337 1.87 -23.90 -6.80
CA GLU A 337 0.87 -24.64 -7.56
C GLU A 337 -0.53 -24.60 -6.92
N THR A 338 -0.61 -24.49 -5.60
CA THR A 338 -1.85 -24.50 -4.84
C THR A 338 -2.20 -23.15 -4.23
N GLY A 339 -1.23 -22.25 -4.10
CA GLY A 339 -1.36 -20.93 -3.47
C GLY A 339 -1.40 -20.98 -1.94
N LYS A 340 -1.47 -22.17 -1.34
CA LYS A 340 -1.55 -22.33 0.12
C LYS A 340 -0.28 -21.84 0.79
N ILE A 341 -0.43 -21.31 2.00
CA ILE A 341 0.71 -20.81 2.78
C ILE A 341 0.95 -21.64 4.04
N THR A 342 2.22 -21.93 4.32
CA THR A 342 2.65 -22.68 5.51
C THR A 342 3.61 -21.83 6.33
N TYR A 343 3.33 -21.67 7.63
CA TYR A 343 4.23 -20.94 8.53
C TYR A 343 5.61 -21.61 8.58
N THR A 344 6.67 -20.83 8.43
CA THR A 344 8.04 -21.34 8.35
C THR A 344 8.66 -21.64 9.71
N GLY A 345 8.05 -21.18 10.80
CA GLY A 345 8.70 -21.14 12.13
C GLY A 345 9.46 -19.84 12.41
N ASN A 346 9.59 -18.95 11.42
CA ASN A 346 10.28 -17.67 11.58
C ASN A 346 9.30 -16.52 11.80
N SER A 347 9.59 -15.72 12.83
CA SER A 347 8.96 -14.43 13.08
C SER A 347 9.99 -13.48 13.70
N VAL A 348 9.76 -12.18 13.59
CA VAL A 348 10.52 -11.16 14.36
C VAL A 348 9.59 -10.14 14.97
N ASP A 349 10.00 -9.60 16.11
CA ASP A 349 9.33 -8.47 16.74
C ASP A 349 9.70 -7.18 16.01
N CYS A 350 8.70 -6.37 15.69
CA CYS A 350 8.85 -5.01 15.21
C CYS A 350 7.74 -4.17 15.84
N PRO A 351 8.04 -3.12 16.61
CA PRO A 351 7.02 -2.26 17.19
C PRO A 351 6.16 -1.56 16.12
N SER A 352 4.84 -1.57 16.32
CA SER A 352 3.81 -0.90 15.52
C SER A 352 4.06 -0.87 14.01
N PRO A 353 4.33 -2.02 13.37
CA PRO A 353 4.76 -2.06 11.98
C PRO A 353 3.56 -1.78 11.07
N SER A 354 3.79 -1.16 9.91
CA SER A 354 2.69 -0.74 9.02
C SER A 354 2.89 -1.01 7.53
N CYS A 355 4.11 -1.16 7.03
CA CYS A 355 4.41 -1.43 5.61
C CYS A 355 5.80 -2.05 5.45
N MET A 356 6.00 -2.87 4.42
CA MET A 356 7.26 -3.54 4.10
C MET A 356 7.74 -3.24 2.68
N PHE A 357 9.05 -3.04 2.54
CA PHE A 357 9.74 -3.01 1.24
C PHE A 357 11.04 -3.80 1.30
N ILE A 358 11.30 -4.67 0.32
CA ILE A 358 12.54 -5.46 0.26
C ILE A 358 13.43 -4.98 -0.88
N ALA A 359 14.69 -4.68 -0.55
CA ALA A 359 15.74 -4.25 -1.47
C ALA A 359 16.81 -5.34 -1.60
N GLU A 360 17.33 -5.54 -2.82
CA GLU A 360 18.36 -6.57 -3.11
C GLU A 360 19.80 -6.06 -3.05
#